data_AF-A0A6S7EY05-F1
#
_entry.id   AF-A0A6S7EY05-F1
#
_cell.length_a   1.000
_cell.length_b   1.000
_cell.length_c   1.000
_cell.angle_alpha   90.00
_cell.angle_beta   90.00
_cell.angle_gamma   90.00
#
_symmetry.space_group_name_H-M   'P 1'
#
loop_
_entity.id
_entity.type
_entity.pdbx_description
1 polymer ?
#
loop_
_entity_poly.entity_id
_entity_poly.type
_entity_poly.pdbx_seq_one_letter_code
_entity_poly.pdbx_strand_id
1 'polypeptide(L)'
;MTPYISAGILLSGVFAAIAYRRKRQRAMDTAGRRLGSDLVAGGALYGVAAPPIGGAGVVMGLTAATRDPETLLMLVYALPWFYIFGFVPALLCGVVAGALRPAHPSWRACAGMALVGAVYGFVFLVGFISHNRPWQEELGFPLTVGAAPGAVSAFLCARLFYGRPGGRGASGGNAPQSAMQ
;
A
#
# COMPACT_ATOMS: atom_id res chain seq x y z
N MET A 1 20.82 5.93 -7.01
CA MET A 1 20.72 6.30 -5.57
C MET A 1 21.32 5.15 -4.75
N THR A 2 22.01 5.35 -3.62
CA THR A 2 22.47 4.20 -2.82
C THR A 2 21.30 3.52 -2.12
N PRO A 3 21.31 2.19 -1.93
CA PRO A 3 20.22 1.48 -1.26
C PRO A 3 19.97 2.00 0.16
N TYR A 4 21.01 2.49 0.83
CA TYR A 4 20.93 3.13 2.15
C TYR A 4 20.14 4.44 2.14
N ILE A 5 20.31 5.27 1.11
CA ILE A 5 19.54 6.52 0.96
C ILE A 5 18.07 6.20 0.71
N SER A 6 17.77 5.22 -0.15
CA SER A 6 16.39 4.75 -0.35
C SER A 6 15.76 4.22 0.93
N ALA A 7 16.46 3.36 1.67
CA ALA A 7 15.98 2.85 2.94
C ALA A 7 15.71 3.99 3.94
N GLY A 8 16.61 4.97 4.03
CA GLY A 8 16.44 6.17 4.85
C GLY A 8 15.18 6.97 4.49
N ILE A 9 14.95 7.22 3.19
CA ILE A 9 13.76 7.94 2.71
C ILE A 9 12.48 7.17 3.08
N LEU A 10 12.42 5.86 2.79
CA LEU A 10 11.24 5.05 3.08
C LEU A 10 10.94 4.97 4.58
N LEU A 11 11.97 4.80 5.41
CA LEU A 11 11.83 4.78 6.86
C LEU A 11 11.40 6.15 7.41
N SER A 12 11.93 7.24 6.87
CA SER A 12 11.52 8.59 7.27
C SER A 12 10.02 8.82 7.06
N GLY A 13 9.46 8.32 5.94
CA GLY A 13 8.02 8.37 5.67
C GLY A 13 7.19 7.56 6.68
N VAL A 14 7.68 6.38 7.07
CA VAL A 14 7.05 5.55 8.11
C VAL A 14 7.06 6.28 9.46
N PHE A 15 8.21 6.80 9.89
CA PHE A 15 8.33 7.52 11.16
C PHE A 15 7.50 8.79 11.17
N ALA A 16 7.46 9.55 10.07
CA ALA A 16 6.62 10.74 9.94
C ALA A 16 5.13 10.41 10.10
N ALA A 17 4.66 9.33 9.44
CA ALA A 17 3.26 8.89 9.55
C ALA A 17 2.90 8.45 10.98
N ILE A 18 3.79 7.69 11.63
CA ILE A 18 3.61 7.25 13.02
C ILE A 18 3.60 8.44 13.98
N ALA A 19 4.54 9.38 13.82
CA ALA A 19 4.63 10.59 14.64
C ALA A 19 3.39 11.48 14.48
N TYR A 20 2.92 11.67 13.25
CA TYR A 20 1.69 12.39 12.94
C TYR A 20 0.49 11.77 13.65
N ARG A 21 0.33 10.43 13.56
CA ARG A 21 -0.78 9.75 14.23
C ARG A 21 -0.69 9.82 15.75
N ARG A 22 0.51 9.66 16.34
CA ARG A 22 0.70 9.81 17.80
C ARG A 22 0.32 11.21 18.27
N LYS A 23 0.75 12.26 17.55
CA LYS A 23 0.38 13.65 17.86
C LYS A 23 -1.14 13.85 17.79
N ARG A 24 -1.79 13.32 16.75
CA ARG A 24 -3.23 13.44 16.56
C ARG A 24 -4.03 12.68 17.63
N GLN A 25 -3.58 11.49 18.04
CA GLN A 25 -4.21 10.71 19.10
C GLN A 25 -4.14 11.42 20.45
N ARG A 26 -2.98 12.02 20.78
CA ARG A 26 -2.82 12.83 22.00
C ARG A 26 -3.74 14.05 22.02
N ALA A 27 -3.95 14.69 20.86
CA ALA A 27 -4.82 15.86 20.75
C ALA A 27 -6.33 15.53 20.84
N MET A 28 -6.73 14.29 20.56
CA MET A 28 -8.14 13.87 20.49
C MET A 28 -8.54 12.88 21.59
N ASP A 29 -7.70 12.70 22.60
CA ASP A 29 -7.88 11.81 23.77
C ASP A 29 -8.47 10.42 23.42
N THR A 30 -8.10 9.91 22.25
CA THR A 30 -8.79 8.78 21.62
C THR A 30 -8.20 7.46 22.13
N ALA A 31 -8.56 7.08 23.36
CA ALA A 31 -8.04 5.90 24.07
C ALA A 31 -8.34 4.54 23.37
N GLY A 32 -9.30 4.49 22.43
CA GLY A 32 -9.80 3.21 21.90
C GLY A 32 -9.04 2.58 20.72
N ARG A 33 -8.24 3.32 19.95
CA ARG A 33 -7.58 2.77 18.73
C ARG A 33 -6.12 2.40 19.00
N ARG A 34 -5.87 1.09 19.17
CA ARG A 34 -4.53 0.51 19.36
C ARG A 34 -3.68 0.73 18.10
N LEU A 35 -2.84 1.77 18.11
CA LEU A 35 -1.92 2.13 17.01
C LEU A 35 -1.11 0.92 16.53
N GLY A 36 -0.51 0.17 17.47
CA GLY A 36 0.30 -1.00 17.12
C GLY A 36 -0.46 -2.07 16.33
N SER A 37 -1.72 -2.33 16.68
CA SER A 37 -2.56 -3.30 15.95
C SER A 37 -2.86 -2.82 14.53
N ASP A 38 -3.11 -1.53 14.33
CA ASP A 38 -3.32 -0.98 12.98
C ASP A 38 -2.04 -1.01 12.12
N LEU A 39 -0.86 -0.78 12.72
CA LEU A 39 0.43 -0.89 12.01
C LEU A 39 0.68 -2.33 11.55
N VAL A 40 0.48 -3.30 12.45
CA VAL A 40 0.67 -4.73 12.15
C VAL A 40 -0.35 -5.21 11.12
N ALA A 41 -1.62 -4.86 11.28
CA ALA A 41 -2.66 -5.25 10.35
C ALA A 41 -2.45 -4.64 8.95
N GLY A 42 -2.05 -3.36 8.89
CA GLY A 42 -1.72 -2.69 7.63
C GLY A 42 -0.49 -3.32 6.96
N GLY A 43 0.58 -3.53 7.72
CA GLY A 43 1.81 -4.18 7.22
C GLY A 43 1.57 -5.60 6.71
N ALA A 44 0.82 -6.42 7.47
CA ALA A 44 0.49 -7.79 7.08
C ALA A 44 -0.38 -7.83 5.82
N LEU A 45 -1.44 -7.00 5.76
CA LEU A 45 -2.34 -6.97 4.61
C LEU A 45 -1.61 -6.55 3.34
N TYR A 46 -0.80 -5.49 3.40
CA TYR A 46 -0.05 -5.04 2.22
C TYR A 46 1.07 -6.01 1.87
N GLY A 47 1.80 -6.55 2.84
CA GLY A 47 2.88 -7.51 2.59
C GLY A 47 2.40 -8.76 1.86
N VAL A 48 1.19 -9.24 2.15
CA VAL A 48 0.60 -10.42 1.50
C VAL A 48 -0.12 -10.05 0.19
N ALA A 49 -0.91 -8.97 0.18
CA ALA A 49 -1.79 -8.69 -0.97
C ALA A 49 -1.13 -7.79 -2.02
N ALA A 50 -0.28 -6.84 -1.64
CA ALA A 50 0.23 -5.85 -2.58
C ALA A 50 1.20 -6.43 -3.63
N PRO A 51 2.16 -7.31 -3.30
CA PRO A 51 3.02 -7.94 -4.31
C PRO A 51 2.27 -8.70 -5.41
N PRO A 52 1.32 -9.61 -5.13
CA PRO A 52 0.57 -10.28 -6.19
C PRO A 52 -0.33 -9.31 -6.97
N ILE A 53 -0.96 -8.33 -6.32
CA ILE A 53 -1.80 -7.34 -7.01
C ILE A 53 -0.96 -6.47 -7.96
N GLY A 54 0.19 -5.98 -7.49
CA GLY A 54 1.10 -5.17 -8.30
C GLY A 54 1.67 -5.97 -9.48
N GLY A 55 2.14 -7.19 -9.21
CA GLY A 55 2.63 -8.10 -10.24
C GLY A 55 1.58 -8.47 -11.29
N ALA A 56 0.34 -8.73 -10.87
CA ALA A 56 -0.78 -8.94 -11.77
C ALA A 56 -1.05 -7.72 -12.65
N GLY A 57 -1.00 -6.51 -12.09
CA GLY A 57 -1.13 -5.27 -12.84
C GLY A 57 -0.06 -5.12 -13.93
N VAL A 58 1.20 -5.42 -13.60
CA VAL A 58 2.31 -5.39 -14.57
C VAL A 58 2.12 -6.43 -15.67
N VAL A 59 1.84 -7.68 -15.30
CA VAL A 59 1.67 -8.78 -16.26
C VAL A 59 0.48 -8.53 -17.19
N MET A 60 -0.67 -8.10 -16.65
CA MET A 60 -1.82 -7.74 -17.48
C MET A 60 -1.52 -6.57 -18.43
N GLY A 61 -0.79 -5.55 -17.96
CA GLY A 61 -0.36 -4.44 -18.81
C GLY A 61 0.58 -4.90 -19.93
N LEU A 62 1.50 -5.81 -19.62
CA LEU A 62 2.42 -6.40 -20.59
C LEU A 62 1.66 -7.26 -21.60
N THR A 63 0.77 -8.14 -21.16
CA THR A 63 -0.11 -8.94 -22.02
C THR A 63 -0.94 -8.06 -22.96
N ALA A 64 -1.48 -6.95 -22.46
CA ALA A 64 -2.25 -6.03 -23.28
C ALA A 64 -1.39 -5.33 -24.35
N ALA A 65 -0.12 -5.02 -24.02
CA ALA A 65 0.83 -4.39 -24.93
C ALA A 65 1.38 -5.35 -25.99
N THR A 66 1.72 -6.58 -25.60
CA THR A 66 2.28 -7.61 -26.50
C THR A 66 1.20 -8.39 -27.25
N ARG A 67 -0.05 -8.34 -26.78
CA ARG A 67 -1.18 -9.19 -27.22
C ARG A 67 -0.89 -10.68 -27.15
N ASP A 68 0.02 -11.08 -26.26
CA ASP A 68 0.44 -12.46 -26.12
C ASP A 68 -0.10 -13.07 -24.81
N PRO A 69 -1.08 -14.00 -24.87
CA PRO A 69 -1.67 -14.61 -23.69
C PRO A 69 -0.69 -15.50 -22.91
N GLU A 70 0.41 -15.97 -23.51
CA GLU A 70 1.43 -16.74 -22.78
C GLU A 70 2.08 -15.93 -21.66
N THR A 71 2.09 -14.60 -21.81
CA THR A 71 2.54 -13.66 -20.77
C THR A 71 1.76 -13.81 -19.47
N LEU A 72 0.51 -14.31 -19.49
CA LEU A 72 -0.27 -14.58 -18.28
C LEU A 72 0.28 -15.76 -17.46
N LEU A 73 0.91 -16.75 -18.11
CA LEU A 73 1.58 -17.86 -17.41
C LEU A 73 2.75 -17.34 -16.59
N MET A 74 3.38 -16.25 -17.04
CA MET A 74 4.43 -15.56 -16.31
C MET A 74 3.96 -15.08 -14.93
N LEU A 75 2.66 -14.87 -14.70
CA LEU A 75 2.12 -14.49 -13.39
C LEU A 75 2.42 -15.56 -12.32
N VAL A 76 2.29 -16.84 -12.67
CA VAL A 76 2.51 -17.96 -11.76
C VAL A 76 4.01 -18.11 -11.46
N TYR A 77 4.85 -18.02 -12.49
CA TYR A 77 6.29 -18.19 -12.37
C TYR A 77 7.01 -16.96 -11.77
N ALA A 78 6.47 -15.75 -11.99
CA ALA A 78 7.03 -14.51 -11.46
C ALA A 78 6.52 -14.16 -10.05
N LEU A 79 5.56 -14.92 -9.51
CA LEU A 79 5.02 -14.66 -8.18
C LEU A 79 6.11 -14.59 -7.08
N PRO A 80 7.10 -15.52 -7.02
CA PRO A 80 8.20 -15.41 -6.06
C PRO A 80 9.02 -14.13 -6.26
N TRP A 81 9.24 -13.72 -7.50
CA TRP A 81 9.96 -12.49 -7.83
C TRP A 81 9.23 -11.23 -7.37
N PHE A 82 7.90 -11.19 -7.52
CA PHE A 82 7.09 -10.07 -7.00
C PHE A 82 7.23 -9.94 -5.50
N TYR A 83 7.33 -11.05 -4.77
CA TYR A 83 7.59 -10.99 -3.32
C TYR A 83 9.01 -10.56 -3.01
N ILE A 84 10.03 -11.08 -3.70
CA ILE A 84 11.43 -10.70 -3.46
C ILE A 84 11.63 -9.19 -3.65
N PHE A 85 11.07 -8.60 -4.70
CA PHE A 85 11.25 -7.18 -5.02
C PHE A 85 10.19 -6.27 -4.40
N GLY A 86 8.97 -6.77 -4.18
CA GLY A 86 7.83 -5.95 -3.75
C GLY A 86 7.52 -6.02 -2.27
N PHE A 87 7.99 -7.03 -1.53
CA PHE A 87 7.57 -7.26 -0.14
C PHE A 87 7.99 -6.12 0.80
N VAL A 88 9.24 -5.68 0.74
CA VAL A 88 9.75 -4.60 1.61
C VAL A 88 8.99 -3.29 1.40
N PRO A 89 8.90 -2.74 0.17
CA PRO A 89 8.14 -1.50 -0.03
C PRO A 89 6.65 -1.67 0.28
N ALA A 90 6.06 -2.83 0.02
CA ALA A 90 4.67 -3.13 0.37
C ALA A 90 4.45 -3.11 1.89
N LEU A 91 5.32 -3.76 2.66
CA LEU A 91 5.21 -3.82 4.12
C LEU A 91 5.33 -2.42 4.73
N LEU A 92 6.31 -1.64 4.29
CA LEU A 92 6.48 -0.27 4.78
C LEU A 92 5.29 0.63 4.38
N CYS A 93 4.79 0.50 3.14
CA CYS A 93 3.58 1.19 2.70
C CYS A 93 2.36 0.77 3.54
N GLY A 94 2.25 -0.50 3.91
CA GLY A 94 1.20 -1.03 4.78
C GLY A 94 1.28 -0.50 6.21
N VAL A 95 2.48 -0.35 6.77
CA VAL A 95 2.69 0.30 8.07
C VAL A 95 2.26 1.76 8.01
N VAL A 96 2.58 2.48 6.92
CA VAL A 96 2.08 3.85 6.68
C VAL A 96 0.56 3.85 6.56
N ALA A 97 -0.04 2.89 5.84
CA ALA A 97 -1.49 2.77 5.71
C ALA A 97 -2.16 2.54 7.06
N GLY A 98 -1.56 1.68 7.91
CA GLY A 98 -1.91 1.48 9.30
C GLY A 98 -1.83 2.78 10.09
N ALA A 99 -0.72 3.51 10.00
CA ALA A 99 -0.52 4.78 10.68
C ALA A 99 -1.48 5.87 10.20
N LEU A 100 -1.91 5.87 8.95
CA LEU A 100 -2.80 6.90 8.41
C LEU A 100 -4.27 6.47 8.38
N ARG A 101 -4.61 5.32 8.98
CA ARG A 101 -5.96 4.75 8.95
C ARG A 101 -7.03 5.78 9.34
N PRO A 102 -7.89 6.21 8.41
CA PRO A 102 -8.85 7.26 8.69
C PRO A 102 -9.94 6.76 9.64
N ALA A 103 -10.63 7.69 10.30
CA ALA A 103 -11.80 7.38 11.14
C ALA A 103 -13.01 7.01 10.26
N HIS A 104 -13.14 7.67 9.11
CA HIS A 104 -14.15 7.38 8.11
C HIS A 104 -13.48 7.03 6.77
N PRO A 105 -13.95 5.98 6.07
CA PRO A 105 -13.43 5.64 4.74
C PRO A 105 -13.69 6.80 3.78
N SER A 106 -12.63 7.29 3.14
CA SER A 106 -12.69 8.37 2.16
C SER A 106 -11.89 8.02 0.93
N TRP A 107 -12.40 8.39 -0.25
CA TRP A 107 -11.70 8.16 -1.50
C TRP A 107 -10.35 8.88 -1.55
N ARG A 108 -10.29 10.07 -0.95
CA ARG A 108 -9.05 10.85 -0.84
C ARG A 108 -7.97 10.12 -0.03
N ALA A 109 -8.34 9.40 1.02
CA ALA A 109 -7.39 8.58 1.78
C ALA A 109 -6.83 7.42 0.92
N CYS A 110 -7.68 6.76 0.13
CA CYS A 110 -7.22 5.72 -0.79
C CYS A 110 -6.32 6.29 -1.90
N ALA A 111 -6.68 7.43 -2.48
CA ALA A 111 -5.87 8.13 -3.48
C ALA A 111 -4.52 8.59 -2.90
N GLY A 112 -4.50 9.08 -1.66
CA GLY A 112 -3.27 9.40 -0.93
C GLY A 112 -2.38 8.18 -0.76
N MET A 113 -2.95 7.02 -0.41
CA MET A 113 -2.19 5.78 -0.32
C MET A 113 -1.68 5.28 -1.68
N ALA A 114 -2.38 5.55 -2.78
CA ALA A 114 -1.87 5.28 -4.13
C ALA A 114 -0.59 6.09 -4.41
N LEU A 115 -0.58 7.37 -4.02
CA LEU A 115 0.61 8.21 -4.16
C LEU A 115 1.76 7.72 -3.27
N VAL A 116 1.47 7.31 -2.03
CA VAL A 116 2.47 6.69 -1.14
C VAL A 116 3.02 5.41 -1.75
N GLY A 117 2.17 4.54 -2.28
CA GLY A 117 2.58 3.31 -2.95
C GLY A 117 3.46 3.56 -4.17
N ALA A 118 3.12 4.57 -4.99
CA ALA A 118 3.95 4.98 -6.12
C ALA A 118 5.34 5.43 -5.68
N VAL A 119 5.41 6.32 -4.68
CA VAL A 119 6.68 6.83 -4.15
C VAL A 119 7.51 5.70 -3.56
N TYR A 120 6.89 4.81 -2.76
CA TYR A 120 7.58 3.70 -2.12
C TYR A 120 8.13 2.69 -3.14
N GLY A 121 7.33 2.33 -4.15
CA GLY A 121 7.77 1.46 -5.24
C GLY A 121 8.89 2.09 -6.07
N PHE A 122 8.75 3.36 -6.43
CA PHE A 122 9.76 4.11 -7.20
C PHE A 122 11.09 4.24 -6.45
N VAL A 123 11.07 4.73 -5.21
CA VAL A 123 12.27 4.95 -4.38
C VAL A 123 13.00 3.65 -4.10
N PHE A 124 12.26 2.55 -3.90
CA PHE A 124 12.85 1.23 -3.69
C PHE A 124 13.59 0.74 -4.95
N LEU A 125 12.93 0.77 -6.12
CA LEU A 125 13.54 0.34 -7.38
C LEU A 125 14.75 1.19 -7.79
N VAL A 126 14.67 2.52 -7.63
CA VAL A 126 15.79 3.44 -7.93
C VAL A 126 17.01 3.19 -7.03
N GLY A 127 16.78 2.73 -5.79
CA GLY A 127 17.84 2.45 -4.82
C GLY A 127 18.51 1.09 -4.99
N PHE A 128 17.71 0.06 -5.22
CA PHE A 128 18.16 -1.34 -5.19
C PHE A 128 18.44 -1.92 -6.58
N ILE A 129 17.72 -1.49 -7.61
CA ILE A 129 17.84 -2.06 -8.96
C ILE A 129 18.62 -1.12 -9.89
N SER A 130 18.40 0.20 -9.79
CA SER A 130 19.07 1.19 -10.65
C SER A 130 20.39 1.72 -10.07
N HIS A 131 20.99 1.03 -9.08
CA HIS A 131 22.18 1.52 -8.36
C HIS A 131 23.41 1.73 -9.25
N ASN A 132 23.57 0.91 -10.31
CA ASN A 132 24.75 0.86 -11.18
C ASN A 132 24.49 1.29 -12.64
N ARG A 133 23.37 1.96 -12.94
CA ARG A 133 23.02 2.38 -14.31
C ARG A 133 22.93 3.90 -14.45
N PRO A 134 23.31 4.47 -15.61
CA PRO A 134 23.30 5.92 -15.82
C PRO A 134 21.88 6.49 -15.69
N TRP A 135 21.76 7.55 -14.90
CA TRP A 135 20.52 8.06 -14.30
C TRP A 135 19.50 8.67 -15.26
N GLN A 136 19.87 8.96 -16.52
CA GLN A 136 19.05 9.79 -17.41
C GLN A 136 18.24 9.03 -18.46
N GLU A 137 18.58 7.78 -18.80
CA GLU A 137 17.90 7.06 -19.90
C GLU A 137 16.80 6.07 -19.44
N GLU A 138 16.72 5.73 -18.14
CA GLU A 138 15.89 4.60 -17.68
C GLU A 138 14.88 4.94 -16.56
N LEU A 139 14.49 6.20 -16.34
CA LEU A 139 13.40 6.55 -15.40
C LEU A 139 12.07 5.87 -15.75
N GLY A 140 11.88 5.47 -17.02
CA GLY A 140 10.73 4.69 -17.47
C GLY A 140 10.56 3.39 -16.70
N PHE A 141 11.65 2.66 -16.41
CA PHE A 141 11.58 1.37 -15.73
C PHE A 141 11.08 1.45 -14.26
N PRO A 142 11.65 2.27 -13.36
CA PRO A 142 11.12 2.42 -12.00
C PRO A 142 9.73 3.09 -11.98
N LEU A 143 9.37 3.88 -13.00
CA LEU A 143 8.01 4.43 -13.14
C LEU A 143 6.99 3.34 -13.49
N THR A 144 7.27 2.51 -14.49
CA THR A 144 6.31 1.50 -14.99
C THR A 144 6.29 0.23 -14.16
N VAL A 145 7.44 -0.20 -13.62
CA VAL A 145 7.58 -1.44 -12.83
C VAL A 145 7.54 -1.18 -11.32
N GLY A 146 7.73 0.08 -10.90
CA GLY A 146 7.68 0.47 -9.48
C GLY A 146 6.50 1.35 -9.13
N ALA A 147 6.47 2.56 -9.69
CA ALA A 147 5.49 3.57 -9.30
C ALA A 147 4.06 3.17 -9.68
N ALA A 148 3.83 2.75 -10.91
CA ALA A 148 2.51 2.36 -11.40
C ALA A 148 1.90 1.16 -10.65
N PRO A 149 2.57 -0.01 -10.55
CA PRO A 149 2.04 -1.13 -9.79
C PRO A 149 2.02 -0.86 -8.28
N GLY A 150 2.97 -0.07 -7.77
CA GLY A 150 2.95 0.42 -6.38
C GLY A 150 1.69 1.25 -6.09
N ALA A 151 1.30 2.15 -6.98
CA ALA A 151 0.07 2.92 -6.85
C ALA A 151 -1.18 2.05 -6.90
N VAL A 152 -1.28 1.16 -7.89
CA VAL A 152 -2.45 0.29 -8.07
C VAL A 152 -2.63 -0.64 -6.87
N SER A 153 -1.55 -1.31 -6.46
CA SER A 153 -1.59 -2.23 -5.31
C SER A 153 -1.91 -1.50 -4.01
N ALA A 154 -1.25 -0.36 -3.73
CA ALA A 154 -1.54 0.42 -2.52
C ALA A 154 -2.96 1.00 -2.52
N PHE A 155 -3.49 1.42 -3.67
CA PHE A 155 -4.86 1.88 -3.78
C PHE A 155 -5.88 0.77 -3.44
N LEU A 156 -5.69 -0.42 -4.01
CA LEU A 156 -6.57 -1.57 -3.78
C LEU A 156 -6.45 -2.08 -2.35
N CYS A 157 -5.23 -2.20 -1.83
CA CYS A 157 -5.00 -2.58 -0.43
C CYS A 157 -5.57 -1.53 0.54
N ALA A 158 -5.48 -0.23 0.24
CA ALA A 158 -6.10 0.84 1.04
C ALA A 158 -7.63 0.72 1.02
N ARG A 159 -8.22 0.42 -0.14
CA ARG A 159 -9.66 0.22 -0.26
C ARG A 159 -10.14 -1.00 0.55
N LEU A 160 -9.38 -2.09 0.54
CA LEU A 160 -9.66 -3.28 1.35
C LEU A 160 -9.50 -2.99 2.86
N PHE A 161 -8.45 -2.27 3.24
CA PHE A 161 -8.11 -2.03 4.64
C PHE A 161 -8.93 -0.91 5.31
N TYR A 162 -9.28 0.15 4.57
CA TYR A 162 -10.08 1.28 5.07
C TYR A 162 -11.58 1.04 4.91
N GLY A 163 -11.99 0.15 4.00
CA GLY A 163 -13.39 -0.14 3.70
C GLY A 163 -14.00 0.81 2.64
N ARG A 164 -15.28 0.59 2.32
CA ARG A 164 -16.00 1.38 1.30
C ARG A 164 -16.39 2.77 1.83
N PRO A 165 -16.06 3.87 1.11
CA PRO A 165 -16.61 5.19 1.40
C PRO A 165 -18.12 5.17 1.14
N GLY A 166 -18.95 5.45 2.14
CA GLY A 166 -20.40 5.56 1.99
C GLY A 166 -21.25 4.47 2.67
N GLY A 167 -20.66 3.54 3.42
CA GLY A 167 -21.41 2.62 4.28
C GLY A 167 -21.93 3.30 5.55
N ARG A 168 -22.85 4.26 5.42
CA ARG A 168 -23.65 4.78 6.54
C ARG A 168 -25.04 4.17 6.41
N GLY A 169 -25.31 3.10 7.16
CA GLY A 169 -26.66 2.55 7.32
C GLY A 169 -26.77 1.02 7.24
N ALA A 170 -26.33 0.31 8.29
CA ALA A 170 -26.89 -0.98 8.70
C ALA A 170 -26.24 -1.44 10.02
N SER A 171 -26.45 -0.69 11.11
CA SER A 171 -26.47 -1.25 12.48
C SER A 171 -27.01 -0.21 13.48
N GLY A 172 -28.11 0.43 13.13
CA GLY A 172 -28.93 1.21 14.05
C GLY A 172 -30.38 0.81 13.78
N GLY A 173 -31.02 0.15 14.76
CA GLY A 173 -32.42 -0.26 14.69
C GLY A 173 -32.62 -1.75 14.43
N ASN A 174 -32.37 -2.58 15.44
CA ASN A 174 -33.20 -3.73 15.82
C ASN A 174 -32.62 -4.31 17.11
N ALA A 175 -32.68 -3.51 18.19
CA ALA A 175 -32.84 -4.09 19.51
C ALA A 175 -34.32 -4.44 19.63
N PRO A 176 -34.74 -5.71 19.72
CA PRO A 176 -36.09 -6.02 20.14
C PRO A 176 -36.22 -5.58 21.60
N GLN A 177 -36.89 -4.45 21.76
CA GLN A 177 -37.46 -4.01 23.02
C GLN A 177 -38.73 -4.84 23.24
N SER A 178 -38.63 -5.91 24.02
CA SER A 178 -39.75 -6.60 24.66
C SER A 178 -39.25 -7.01 26.06
N ALA A 179 -39.48 -6.16 27.07
CA ALA A 179 -40.50 -6.36 28.12
C ALA A 179 -40.24 -7.66 28.90
N MET A 180 -39.74 -7.68 30.15
CA MET A 180 -40.38 -7.15 31.37
C MET A 180 -41.92 -7.23 31.31
N GLN A 181 -42.43 -8.45 31.43
CA GLN A 181 -43.38 -8.86 32.47
C GLN A 181 -43.52 -10.38 32.48
#